data_AF-A0A875S0B6-F1
#
_entry.id   AF-A0A875S0B6-F1
#
_cell.length_a   1.000
_cell.length_b   1.000
_cell.length_c   1.000
_cell.angle_alpha   90.00
_cell.angle_beta   90.00
_cell.angle_gamma   90.00
#
_symmetry.space_group_name_H-M   'P 1'
#
loop_
_entity.id
_entity.type
_entity.pdbx_description
1 polymer ?
#
loop_
_entity_poly.entity_id
_entity_poly.type
_entity_poly.pdbx_seq_one_letter_code
_entity_poly.pdbx_strand_id
1 'polypeptide(L)'
;MLRGQSTGVATVVFKRAGTARKAVAKYNNAPIDGKRKTLKLELVVDPQQKSLAARITPNVIVNASSLRTRLQSKRVTRRAPVKPVKKAPKKVAKAKPKNHKKTVAELDQEMADYFANGQQQQ
;
A
#
# COMPACT_ATOMS: atom_id res chain seq x y z
N MET A 1 21.30 -48.42 -0.18
CA MET A 1 19.85 -48.17 -0.12
C MET A 1 19.56 -47.23 1.04
N LEU A 2 19.24 -45.96 0.78
CA LEU A 2 18.75 -45.04 1.81
C LEU A 2 17.34 -45.49 2.17
N ARG A 3 17.16 -46.05 3.37
CA ARG A 3 15.83 -46.42 3.89
C ARG A 3 15.07 -45.11 4.11
N GLY A 4 13.96 -44.90 3.39
CA GLY A 4 13.13 -43.71 3.48
C GLY A 4 12.39 -43.63 4.82
N GLN A 5 13.12 -43.28 5.87
CA GLN A 5 12.56 -43.05 7.20
C GLN A 5 12.24 -41.55 7.37
N SER A 6 11.05 -41.24 7.86
CA SER A 6 10.66 -39.86 8.17
C SER A 6 11.42 -39.37 9.40
N THR A 7 11.96 -38.15 9.34
CA THR A 7 12.71 -37.51 10.43
C THR A 7 11.81 -36.83 11.46
N GLY A 8 10.49 -36.80 11.24
CA GLY A 8 9.52 -36.19 12.16
C GLY A 8 9.53 -34.64 12.16
N VAL A 9 10.25 -34.01 11.23
CA VAL A 9 10.29 -32.55 11.06
C VAL A 9 9.98 -32.17 9.62
N ALA A 10 9.27 -31.06 9.43
CA ALA A 10 8.90 -30.55 8.12
C ALA A 10 8.92 -29.02 8.09
N THR A 11 9.30 -28.44 6.95
CA THR A 11 9.21 -27.00 6.70
C THR A 11 8.03 -26.73 5.78
N VAL A 12 7.09 -25.87 6.22
CA VAL A 12 5.91 -25.48 5.45
C VAL A 12 6.01 -24.01 5.08
N VAL A 13 5.98 -23.71 3.78
CA VAL A 13 6.05 -22.34 3.27
C VAL A 13 4.64 -21.85 2.93
N PHE A 14 4.20 -20.80 3.62
CA PHE A 14 2.90 -20.18 3.38
C PHE A 14 3.02 -19.02 2.38
N LYS A 15 2.11 -18.95 1.41
CA LYS A 15 2.02 -17.80 0.49
C LYS A 15 1.61 -16.50 1.21
N ARG A 16 0.85 -16.58 2.30
CA ARG A 16 0.33 -15.43 3.05
C ARG A 16 0.73 -15.53 4.52
N ALA A 17 1.22 -14.43 5.09
CA ALA A 17 1.59 -14.39 6.50
C ALA A 17 0.38 -14.62 7.45
N GLY A 18 -0.81 -14.12 7.07
CA GLY A 18 -2.02 -14.29 7.87
C GLY A 18 -2.45 -15.75 8.05
N THR A 19 -2.27 -16.60 7.03
CA THR A 19 -2.60 -18.03 7.13
C THR A 19 -1.59 -18.78 8.00
N ALA A 20 -0.31 -18.39 7.95
CA ALA A 20 0.73 -18.97 8.81
C ALA A 20 0.43 -18.71 10.29
N ARG A 21 0.07 -17.46 10.64
CA ARG A 21 -0.32 -17.09 12.01
C ARG A 21 -1.53 -17.89 12.52
N LYS A 22 -2.57 -18.04 11.68
CA LYS A 22 -3.76 -18.84 12.02
C LYS A 22 -3.42 -20.32 12.21
N ALA A 23 -2.55 -20.88 11.37
CA ALA A 23 -2.13 -22.28 11.49
C ALA A 23 -1.41 -22.54 12.82
N VAL A 24 -0.46 -21.68 13.18
CA VAL A 24 0.26 -21.78 14.47
C VAL A 24 -0.71 -21.64 15.63
N ALA A 25 -1.60 -20.65 15.62
CA ALA A 25 -2.57 -20.45 16.70
C ALA A 25 -3.51 -21.65 16.89
N LYS A 26 -3.91 -22.32 15.79
CA LYS A 26 -4.89 -23.40 15.82
C LYS A 26 -4.28 -24.78 16.08
N TYR A 27 -3.12 -25.05 15.51
CA TYR A 27 -2.55 -26.40 15.46
C TYR A 27 -1.32 -26.58 16.33
N ASN A 28 -0.78 -25.51 16.93
CA ASN A 28 0.31 -25.69 17.87
C ASN A 28 -0.18 -26.46 19.10
N ASN A 29 0.57 -27.50 19.46
CA ASN A 29 0.25 -28.51 20.45
C ASN A 29 -0.99 -29.36 20.14
N ALA A 30 -1.47 -29.36 18.90
CA ALA A 30 -2.58 -30.23 18.53
C ALA A 30 -2.18 -31.72 18.64
N PRO A 31 -3.05 -32.59 19.16
CA PRO A 31 -2.79 -34.02 19.23
C PRO A 31 -2.74 -34.63 17.82
N ILE A 32 -1.68 -35.37 17.53
CA ILE A 32 -1.47 -36.13 16.30
C ILE A 32 -1.34 -37.62 16.63
N ASP A 33 -1.48 -38.49 15.63
CA ASP A 33 -1.40 -39.95 15.75
C ASP A 33 -2.29 -40.53 16.86
N GLY A 34 -3.58 -40.16 16.86
CA GLY A 34 -4.53 -40.67 17.86
C GLY A 34 -4.23 -40.22 19.29
N LYS A 35 -3.73 -38.99 19.46
CA LYS A 35 -3.33 -38.38 20.75
C LYS A 35 -2.03 -38.93 21.35
N ARG A 36 -1.23 -39.69 20.59
CA ARG A 36 0.06 -40.23 21.07
C ARG A 36 1.16 -39.18 21.12
N LYS A 37 1.08 -38.15 20.28
CA LYS A 37 2.07 -37.07 20.20
C LYS A 37 1.37 -35.72 20.01
N THR A 38 2.08 -34.63 20.27
CA THR A 38 1.62 -33.27 20.01
C THR A 38 2.44 -32.61 18.91
N LEU A 39 1.80 -31.87 18.02
CA LEU A 39 2.46 -31.11 16.96
C LEU A 39 3.10 -29.83 17.55
N LYS A 40 4.39 -29.59 17.32
CA LYS A 40 5.04 -28.31 17.65
C LYS A 40 5.22 -27.49 16.36
N LEU A 41 4.64 -26.29 16.32
CA LEU A 41 4.75 -25.38 15.17
C LEU A 41 5.55 -24.13 15.57
N GLU A 42 6.58 -23.81 14.80
CA GLU A 42 7.38 -22.59 14.96
C GLU A 42 7.24 -21.71 13.71
N LEU A 43 7.00 -20.41 13.90
CA LEU A 43 6.87 -19.45 12.80
C LEU A 43 8.19 -18.71 12.58
N VAL A 44 8.88 -19.05 11.49
CA VAL A 44 10.05 -18.29 11.03
C VAL A 44 9.56 -17.15 10.12
N VAL A 45 9.78 -15.91 10.55
CA VAL A 45 9.45 -14.70 9.77
C VAL A 45 10.74 -14.11 9.24
N ASP A 46 10.83 -13.89 7.93
CA ASP A 46 11.96 -13.20 7.31
C ASP A 46 11.98 -11.72 7.77
N PRO A 47 13.01 -11.27 8.52
CA PRO A 47 13.09 -9.90 9.02
C PRO A 47 13.33 -8.86 7.91
N GLN A 48 13.75 -9.28 6.71
CA GLN A 48 13.96 -8.38 5.57
C GLN A 48 12.62 -7.90 4.97
N GLN A 49 11.53 -8.62 5.21
CA GLN A 49 10.21 -8.28 4.68
C GLN A 49 9.56 -7.17 5.52
N LYS A 50 9.83 -5.92 5.16
CA LYS A 50 9.15 -4.74 5.74
C LYS A 50 7.64 -4.85 5.57
N SER A 51 6.92 -4.88 6.70
CA SER A 51 5.46 -4.94 6.75
C SER A 51 4.83 -3.75 6.00
N LEU A 52 3.63 -3.94 5.46
CA LEU A 52 2.90 -2.85 4.79
C LEU A 52 2.61 -1.68 5.75
N ALA A 53 2.38 -1.97 7.03
CA ALA A 53 2.18 -0.96 8.06
C ALA A 53 3.38 -0.02 8.18
N ALA A 54 4.61 -0.53 8.05
CA ALA A 54 5.82 0.30 8.04
C ALA A 54 5.97 1.15 6.77
N ARG A 55 5.18 0.90 5.72
CA ARG A 55 5.21 1.64 4.44
C ARG A 55 4.12 2.70 4.33
N ILE A 56 3.08 2.63 5.17
CA ILE A 56 1.98 3.58 5.13
C ILE A 56 2.36 4.77 6.00
N THR A 57 2.75 5.88 5.37
CA THR A 57 2.79 7.19 6.04
C THR A 57 1.39 7.80 6.01
N PRO A 58 0.85 8.31 7.14
CA PRO A 58 -0.41 9.03 7.11
C PRO A 58 -0.29 10.23 6.17
N ASN A 59 -1.29 10.42 5.30
CA ASN A 59 -1.37 11.59 4.44
C ASN A 59 -1.67 12.81 5.30
N VAL A 60 -0.63 13.50 5.77
CA VAL A 60 -0.78 14.74 6.50
C VAL A 60 -1.28 15.80 5.52
N ILE A 61 -2.52 16.25 5.70
CA ILE A 61 -3.07 17.40 4.97
C ILE A 61 -2.29 18.64 5.46
N VAL A 62 -1.27 19.03 4.70
CA VAL A 62 -0.52 20.25 4.99
C VAL A 62 -1.35 21.45 4.53
N ASN A 63 -1.69 22.34 5.46
CA ASN A 63 -2.30 23.63 5.15
C ASN A 63 -1.40 24.39 4.16
N ALA A 64 -1.99 24.88 3.07
CA ALA A 64 -1.30 25.49 1.92
C ALA A 64 -0.41 26.69 2.28
N SER A 65 -0.57 27.28 3.47
CA SER A 65 0.29 28.33 4.02
C SER A 65 1.71 27.83 4.34
N SER A 66 1.88 26.57 4.75
CA SER A 66 3.18 25.97 5.12
C SER A 66 4.05 25.59 3.91
N LEU A 67 3.44 25.40 2.74
CA LEU A 67 4.14 25.07 1.49
C LEU A 67 4.86 26.28 0.88
N ARG A 68 4.39 27.50 1.16
CA ARG A 68 5.00 28.74 0.63
C ARG A 68 6.33 29.07 1.30
N THR A 69 6.43 28.85 2.61
CA THR A 69 7.66 29.11 3.39
C THR A 69 8.80 28.17 3.00
N ARG A 70 8.50 26.90 2.68
CA ARG A 70 9.52 25.90 2.29
C ARG A 70 10.05 26.08 0.86
N LEU A 71 9.29 26.70 -0.03
CA LEU A 71 9.76 27.03 -1.39
C LEU A 71 10.65 28.28 -1.42
N GLN A 72 10.51 29.18 -0.45
CA GLN A 72 11.27 30.43 -0.41
C GLN A 72 12.69 30.23 0.15
N SER A 73 12.89 29.32 1.11
CA SER A 73 14.22 29.03 1.68
C SER A 73 15.16 28.27 0.74
N LYS A 74 14.64 27.65 -0.33
CA LYS A 74 15.47 26.93 -1.33
C LYS A 74 15.93 27.81 -2.50
N ARG A 75 15.56 29.10 -2.54
CA ARG A 75 15.90 30.00 -3.67
C ARG A 75 17.12 30.90 -3.40
N VAL A 76 17.65 30.94 -2.18
CA VAL A 76 18.73 31.89 -1.81
C VAL A 76 20.14 31.35 -2.10
N THR A 77 20.33 30.04 -2.32
CA THR A 77 21.67 29.44 -2.49
C THR A 77 22.07 29.04 -3.91
N ARG A 78 21.42 29.57 -4.97
CA ARG A 78 21.91 29.42 -6.35
C ARG A 78 22.15 30.77 -7.03
N ARG A 79 23.11 31.54 -6.50
CA ARG A 79 23.84 32.55 -7.29
C ARG A 79 25.17 31.94 -7.75
N ALA A 80 25.10 31.18 -8.83
CA ALA A 80 26.26 30.88 -9.67
C ALA A 80 25.95 31.45 -11.07
N PRO A 81 26.89 32.13 -11.74
CA PRO A 81 26.63 32.79 -13.02
C PRO A 81 26.44 31.73 -14.12
N VAL A 82 25.26 31.71 -14.74
CA VAL A 82 24.93 30.80 -15.85
C VAL A 82 25.23 31.51 -17.17
N LYS A 83 26.16 30.96 -17.96
CA LYS A 83 26.43 31.36 -19.36
C LYS A 83 25.16 31.17 -20.21
N PRO A 84 24.85 32.05 -21.18
CA PRO A 84 23.61 31.98 -21.93
C PRO A 84 23.67 30.88 -23.00
N VAL A 85 22.87 29.81 -22.85
CA VAL A 85 22.64 28.83 -23.92
C VAL A 85 21.31 29.15 -24.60
N LYS A 86 21.38 29.23 -25.92
CA LYS A 86 20.39 29.73 -26.87
C LYS A 86 19.06 28.96 -26.79
N LYS A 87 17.95 29.70 -26.90
CA LYS A 87 16.57 29.22 -26.94
C LYS A 87 16.32 28.36 -28.19
N ALA A 88 15.76 27.16 -28.01
CA ALA A 88 15.13 26.40 -29.09
C ALA A 88 13.60 26.59 -29.03
N PRO A 89 12.89 26.64 -30.19
CA PRO A 89 11.48 27.02 -30.25
C PRO A 89 10.53 25.90 -29.79
N LYS A 90 9.44 26.33 -29.14
CA LYS A 90 8.35 25.51 -28.60
C LYS A 90 7.56 24.82 -29.72
N LYS A 91 7.40 23.49 -29.65
CA LYS A 91 6.35 22.77 -30.38
C LYS A 91 5.05 22.84 -29.59
N VAL A 92 4.03 23.45 -30.18
CA VAL A 92 2.65 23.53 -29.69
C VAL A 92 1.98 22.16 -29.80
N ALA A 93 1.84 21.45 -28.67
CA ALA A 93 1.02 20.25 -28.59
C ALA A 93 -0.45 20.66 -28.46
N LYS A 94 -1.31 20.13 -29.34
CA LYS A 94 -2.75 20.32 -29.35
C LYS A 94 -3.36 19.92 -28.00
N ALA A 95 -4.10 20.83 -27.38
CA ALA A 95 -4.72 20.62 -26.07
C ALA A 95 -5.85 19.57 -26.17
N LYS A 96 -5.79 18.53 -25.34
CA LYS A 96 -6.90 17.60 -25.11
C LYS A 96 -8.06 18.35 -24.43
N PRO A 97 -9.33 17.92 -24.64
CA PRO A 97 -10.48 18.51 -23.95
C PRO A 97 -10.28 18.40 -22.44
N LYS A 98 -10.50 19.50 -21.73
CA LYS A 98 -10.32 19.58 -20.28
C LYS A 98 -11.46 18.81 -19.63
N ASN A 99 -11.14 17.82 -18.80
CA ASN A 99 -12.12 17.24 -17.88
C ASN A 99 -12.69 18.37 -17.02
N HIS A 100 -13.99 18.61 -17.13
CA HIS A 100 -14.70 19.55 -16.28
C HIS A 100 -14.58 19.05 -14.84
N LYS A 101 -14.03 19.89 -13.97
CA LYS A 101 -13.96 19.59 -12.55
C LYS A 101 -15.36 19.79 -12.01
N LYS A 102 -16.03 18.71 -11.65
CA LYS A 102 -17.34 18.78 -10.98
C LYS A 102 -17.20 19.64 -9.74
N THR A 103 -18.14 20.55 -9.55
CA THR A 103 -18.19 21.40 -8.36
C THR A 103 -18.75 20.61 -7.17
N VAL A 104 -18.52 21.07 -5.94
CA VAL A 104 -19.01 20.37 -4.74
C VAL A 104 -20.54 20.23 -4.76
N ALA A 105 -21.24 21.28 -5.21
CA ALA A 105 -22.69 21.25 -5.35
C ALA A 105 -23.18 20.20 -6.36
N GLU A 106 -22.45 19.99 -7.46
CA GLU A 106 -22.78 19.01 -8.49
C GLU A 106 -22.54 17.57 -7.99
N LEU A 107 -21.53 17.37 -7.14
CA LEU A 107 -21.29 16.09 -6.47
C LEU A 107 -22.39 15.77 -5.43
N ASP A 108 -22.84 16.78 -4.69
CA ASP A 108 -23.92 16.61 -3.72
C ASP A 108 -25.26 16.30 -4.40
N GLN A 109 -25.50 16.91 -5.56
CA GLN A 109 -26.67 16.64 -6.39
C GLN A 109 -26.66 15.21 -6.94
N GLU A 110 -25.51 14.75 -7.46
CA GLU A 110 -25.37 13.36 -7.91
C GLU A 110 -25.54 12.33 -6.78
N MET A 111 -25.14 12.66 -5.55
CA MET A 111 -25.40 11.79 -4.40
C MET A 111 -26.89 11.75 -4.03
N ALA A 112 -27.58 12.89 -4.04
CA ALA A 112 -29.02 12.95 -3.75
C ALA A 112 -29.82 12.09 -4.74
N ASP A 113 -29.49 12.16 -6.03
CA ASP A 113 -30.14 11.36 -7.08
C ASP A 113 -29.84 9.87 -6.93
N TYR A 114 -28.64 9.49 -6.49
CA TYR A 114 -28.28 8.09 -6.22
C TYR A 114 -29.10 7.50 -5.05
N PHE A 115 -29.30 8.26 -3.97
CA PHE A 115 -30.10 7.82 -2.83
C PHE A 115 -31.60 7.78 -3.13
N ALA A 116 -32.11 8.71 -3.95
CA ALA A 116 -33.52 8.73 -4.36
C ALA A 116 -33.88 7.55 -5.28
N ASN A 117 -32.99 7.21 -6.23
CA ASN A 117 -33.23 6.13 -7.18
C ASN A 117 -33.05 4.71 -6.59
N GLY A 118 -32.38 4.60 -5.43
CA GLY A 118 -32.26 3.35 -4.68
C GLY A 118 -33.53 2.93 -3.93
N GLN A 119 -34.56 3.78 -3.85
CA GLN A 119 -35.81 3.50 -3.13
C GLN A 119 -36.98 3.03 -4.01
N GLN A 120 -36.80 2.94 -5.34
CA GLN A 120 -37.83 2.46 -6.28
C GLN A 120 -37.63 0.99 -6.73
N GLN A 121 -36.83 0.22 -5.99
CA GLN A 121 -36.69 -1.22 -6.18
C GLN A 121 -37.06 -1.96 -4.90
N GLN A 122 -38.31 -1.82 -4.45
CA GLN A 122 -39.02 -2.81 -3.63
C GLN A 122 -40.49 -2.81 -4.02
#